data_AF-W3WGA0-F1
#
_entry.id   AF-W3WGA0-F1
#
_cell.length_a   1.000
_cell.length_b   1.000
_cell.length_c   1.000
_cell.angle_alpha   90.00
_cell.angle_beta   90.00
_cell.angle_gamma   90.00
#
_symmetry.space_group_name_H-M   'P 1'
#
loop_
_entity.id
_entity.type
_entity.pdbx_description
1 polymer ?
#
loop_
_entity_poly.entity_id
_entity_poly.type
_entity_poly.pdbx_seq_one_letter_code
_entity_poly.pdbx_strand_id
1 'polypeptide(L)'
;MASQGMYNAATLCKRLEAVTARLEDIVSTLDKTADAGQPSKSSIKEHLTAALQVASDDMLIGQSAQEAPDQSISSDLLDFDAFLDTTVARYVELSNEIGGPVAKQAQCILYGLREQRNIIEKISKISSPDSNTLDSLCQPLTQAMATAKAIQEANRGHKLYNHLSCVADGILLLSWIKIQMRPFRHIDQMLECAKYFGNKVQAEHKQK
;
A
#
# COMPACT_ATOMS: atom_id res chain seq x y z
N MET A 1 17.07 27.15 -11.97
CA MET A 1 16.79 25.89 -11.26
C MET A 1 17.36 24.69 -12.05
N ALA A 2 18.69 24.60 -12.21
CA ALA A 2 19.35 23.53 -12.99
C ALA A 2 20.59 22.96 -12.28
N SER A 3 20.75 23.24 -10.97
CA SER A 3 21.98 22.94 -10.24
C SER A 3 21.93 21.58 -9.52
N GLN A 4 20.74 21.08 -9.16
CA GLN A 4 20.58 19.83 -8.38
C GLN A 4 20.90 18.54 -9.17
N GLY A 5 20.69 18.53 -10.49
CA GLY A 5 20.98 17.36 -11.33
C GLY A 5 22.48 17.09 -11.53
N MET A 6 23.30 18.14 -11.61
CA MET A 6 24.75 18.02 -11.82
C MET A 6 25.49 17.53 -10.56
N TYR A 7 25.03 17.91 -9.36
CA TYR A 7 25.63 17.41 -8.11
C TYR A 7 25.41 15.91 -7.90
N ASN A 8 24.28 15.37 -8.38
CA ASN A 8 24.02 13.94 -8.29
C ASN A 8 24.89 13.11 -9.25
N ALA A 9 25.09 13.59 -10.49
CA ALA A 9 25.94 12.91 -11.46
C ALA A 9 27.41 12.89 -11.03
N ALA A 10 27.95 14.03 -10.57
CA ALA A 10 29.33 14.12 -10.08
C ALA A 10 29.58 13.22 -8.86
N THR A 11 28.59 13.10 -7.98
CA THR A 11 28.67 12.22 -6.80
C THR A 11 28.62 10.74 -7.22
N LEU A 12 27.80 10.39 -8.21
CA LEU A 12 27.75 9.03 -8.76
C LEU A 12 29.08 8.64 -9.42
N CYS A 13 29.68 9.54 -10.22
CA CYS A 13 30.96 9.29 -10.88
C CYS A 13 32.08 9.04 -9.86
N LYS A 14 32.21 9.88 -8.82
CA LYS A 14 33.22 9.68 -7.77
C LYS A 14 33.04 8.38 -7.00
N ARG A 15 31.80 7.93 -6.80
CA ARG A 15 31.51 6.64 -6.15
C ARG A 15 31.85 5.46 -7.05
N LEU A 16 31.57 5.55 -8.34
CA LEU A 16 31.97 4.52 -9.30
C LEU A 16 33.50 4.42 -9.38
N GLU A 17 34.21 5.54 -9.47
CA GLU A 17 35.68 5.55 -9.44
C GLU A 17 36.25 4.91 -8.15
N ALA A 18 35.65 5.19 -6.99
CA ALA A 18 36.07 4.59 -5.71
C ALA A 18 35.77 3.09 -5.61
N VAL A 19 34.66 2.61 -6.20
CA VAL A 19 34.32 1.19 -6.25
C VAL A 19 35.26 0.45 -7.21
N THR A 20 35.58 1.05 -8.36
CA THR A 20 36.53 0.47 -9.33
C THR A 20 37.94 0.40 -8.73
N ALA A 21 38.41 1.45 -8.04
CA ALA A 21 39.73 1.45 -7.40
C ALA A 21 39.86 0.36 -6.32
N ARG A 22 38.79 0.08 -5.56
CA ARG A 22 38.79 -1.00 -4.56
C ARG A 22 38.74 -2.39 -5.18
N LEU A 23 38.06 -2.56 -6.32
CA LEU A 23 38.07 -3.83 -7.05
C LEU A 23 39.45 -4.10 -7.66
N GLU A 24 40.13 -3.08 -8.19
CA GLU A 24 41.49 -3.22 -8.72
C GLU A 24 42.52 -3.58 -7.63
N ASP A 25 42.35 -3.08 -6.40
CA ASP A 25 43.20 -3.42 -5.26
C ASP A 25 42.97 -4.87 -4.76
N ILE A 26 41.71 -5.33 -4.77
CA ILE A 26 41.35 -6.73 -4.47
C ILE A 26 41.90 -7.69 -5.54
N VAL A 27 41.81 -7.32 -6.81
CA VAL A 27 42.37 -8.11 -7.92
C VAL A 27 43.90 -8.15 -7.83
N SER A 28 44.55 -7.03 -7.50
CA SER A 28 46.01 -6.97 -7.32
C SER A 28 46.50 -7.79 -6.12
N THR A 29 45.69 -7.92 -5.07
CA THR A 29 46.02 -8.78 -3.91
C THR A 29 45.78 -10.26 -4.19
N LEU A 30 44.80 -10.59 -5.03
CA LEU A 30 44.58 -11.96 -5.53
C LEU A 30 45.69 -12.42 -6.49
N ASP A 31 46.13 -11.58 -7.42
CA ASP A 31 47.22 -11.92 -8.34
C ASP A 31 48.56 -12.10 -7.61
N LYS A 32 48.82 -11.31 -6.56
CA LYS A 32 50.01 -11.49 -5.70
C LYS A 32 49.99 -12.80 -4.91
N THR A 33 48.83 -13.45 -4.76
CA THR A 33 48.71 -14.76 -4.11
C THR A 33 48.82 -15.94 -5.07
N ALA A 34 48.90 -15.70 -6.39
CA ALA A 34 48.95 -16.75 -7.40
C ALA A 34 50.37 -17.22 -7.79
N ASP A 35 51.43 -16.49 -7.43
CA ASP A 35 52.83 -16.80 -7.83
C ASP A 35 53.68 -17.51 -6.76
N ALA A 36 53.08 -17.96 -5.65
CA ALA A 36 53.73 -18.87 -4.71
C ALA A 36 52.88 -20.15 -4.59
N GLY A 37 53.19 -21.14 -5.41
CA GLY A 37 52.43 -22.38 -5.50
C GLY A 37 52.37 -23.17 -4.19
N GLN A 38 51.27 -23.03 -3.44
CA GLN A 38 50.56 -24.12 -2.73
C GLN A 38 49.28 -23.60 -2.03
N PRO A 39 48.16 -24.35 -2.05
CA PRO A 39 46.90 -23.89 -1.49
C PRO A 39 46.82 -24.22 0.01
N SER A 40 46.74 -23.21 0.88
CA SER A 40 46.35 -23.40 2.29
C SER A 40 45.06 -22.63 2.60
N LYS A 41 43.98 -23.36 2.89
CA LYS A 41 42.65 -22.83 3.20
C LYS A 41 42.56 -22.16 4.59
N SER A 42 43.68 -21.91 5.26
CA SER A 42 43.73 -21.38 6.64
C SER A 42 43.95 -19.86 6.71
N SER A 43 44.60 -19.21 5.73
CA SER A 43 44.85 -17.75 5.80
C SER A 43 43.69 -16.86 5.33
N ILE A 44 42.66 -17.42 4.69
CA ILE A 44 41.49 -16.63 4.25
C ILE A 44 40.57 -16.27 5.43
N LYS A 45 40.55 -17.09 6.49
CA LYS A 45 39.70 -16.88 7.67
C LYS A 45 40.23 -15.81 8.62
N GLU A 46 41.55 -15.67 8.76
CA GLU A 46 42.14 -14.67 9.67
C GLU A 46 41.99 -13.24 9.15
N HIS A 47 42.11 -13.01 7.85
CA HIS A 47 41.88 -11.67 7.29
C HIS A 47 40.41 -11.25 7.22
N LEU A 48 39.47 -12.21 7.10
CA LEU A 48 38.04 -11.90 7.17
C LEU A 48 37.61 -11.48 8.59
N THR A 49 38.30 -11.97 9.63
CA THR A 49 37.96 -11.69 11.04
C THR A 49 38.57 -10.37 11.53
N ALA A 50 39.74 -9.95 11.01
CA ALA A 50 40.33 -8.65 11.33
C ALA A 50 39.56 -7.45 10.75
N ALA A 51 38.84 -7.64 9.64
CA ALA A 51 38.00 -6.60 9.05
C ALA A 51 36.68 -6.35 9.83
N LEU A 52 36.28 -7.26 10.72
CA LEU A 52 35.02 -7.18 11.48
C LEU A 52 35.18 -6.57 12.89
N GLN A 53 36.40 -6.40 13.40
CA GLN A 53 36.63 -5.99 14.79
C GLN A 53 37.08 -4.52 15.00
N VAL A 54 37.49 -3.80 13.94
CA VAL A 54 37.94 -2.40 14.05
C VAL A 54 36.81 -1.40 13.74
N ALA A 55 35.61 -1.89 13.40
CA ALA A 55 34.46 -1.04 13.07
C ALA A 55 33.65 -0.54 14.29
N SER A 56 34.17 -0.67 15.52
CA SER A 56 33.40 -0.39 16.74
C SER A 56 33.88 0.78 17.60
N ASP A 57 34.89 1.56 17.19
CA ASP A 57 35.46 2.62 18.06
C ASP A 57 35.44 4.06 17.51
N ASP A 58 34.75 4.32 16.39
CA ASP A 58 34.51 5.71 15.91
C ASP A 58 33.01 5.98 15.77
N MET A 59 32.27 5.62 16.81
CA MET A 59 30.89 6.04 17.04
C MET A 59 30.89 7.28 17.95
N LEU A 60 31.13 8.48 17.40
CA LEU A 60 30.54 9.74 17.86
C LEU A 60 31.04 10.92 17.01
N ILE A 61 30.22 11.28 16.02
CA ILE A 61 29.73 12.65 15.70
C ILE A 61 29.47 12.76 14.19
N GLY A 62 28.19 12.84 13.82
CA GLY A 62 27.74 13.38 12.52
C GLY A 62 26.86 12.44 11.69
N GLN A 63 25.54 12.61 11.83
CA GLN A 63 24.46 12.09 10.98
C GLN A 63 24.81 12.14 9.47
N SER A 64 24.49 11.15 8.64
CA SER A 64 23.14 10.62 8.39
C SER A 64 23.20 9.14 8.00
N ALA A 65 22.61 8.30 8.84
CA ALA A 65 22.40 6.89 8.57
C ALA A 65 21.42 6.74 7.41
N GLN A 66 21.82 6.02 6.37
CA GLN A 66 20.91 5.55 5.35
C GLN A 66 20.19 4.32 5.93
N GLU A 67 19.03 4.54 6.54
CA GLU A 67 18.14 3.50 7.04
C GLU A 67 17.70 2.59 5.88
N ALA A 68 17.82 1.27 6.08
CA ALA A 68 16.97 0.31 5.38
C ALA A 68 15.51 0.67 5.70
N PRO A 69 14.57 0.62 4.75
CA PRO A 69 13.20 1.03 5.02
C PRO A 69 12.62 0.11 6.09
N ASP A 70 12.45 0.67 7.29
CA ASP A 70 11.70 0.06 8.38
C ASP A 70 10.31 -0.27 7.84
N GLN A 71 9.94 -1.56 7.86
CA GLN A 71 8.64 -2.05 7.37
C GLN A 71 7.54 -1.76 8.42
N SER A 72 7.60 -0.60 9.09
CA SER A 72 6.59 -0.17 10.04
C SER A 72 5.34 0.24 9.27
N ILE A 73 4.22 -0.46 9.52
CA ILE A 73 2.90 -0.08 9.01
C ILE A 73 2.59 1.34 9.49
N SER A 74 2.24 2.24 8.57
CA SER A 74 1.88 3.63 8.91
C SER A 74 0.68 3.67 9.87
N SER A 75 0.66 4.64 10.79
CA SER A 75 -0.47 4.88 11.70
C SER A 75 -1.80 4.98 10.97
N ASP A 76 -1.84 5.66 9.82
CA ASP A 76 -3.08 5.81 9.02
C ASP A 76 -3.61 4.46 8.51
N LEU A 77 -2.71 3.51 8.22
CA LEU A 77 -3.08 2.19 7.75
C LEU A 77 -3.58 1.32 8.91
N LEU A 78 -3.05 1.50 10.12
CA LEU A 78 -3.58 0.88 11.35
C LEU A 78 -4.98 1.40 11.68
N ASP A 79 -5.23 2.69 11.51
CA ASP A 79 -6.57 3.26 11.71
C ASP A 79 -7.56 2.73 10.67
N PHE A 80 -7.12 2.55 9.42
CA PHE A 80 -7.93 1.92 8.38
C PHE A 80 -8.22 0.45 8.71
N ASP A 81 -7.24 -0.28 9.25
CA ASP A 81 -7.42 -1.66 9.72
C ASP A 81 -8.41 -1.74 10.86
N ALA A 82 -8.30 -0.85 11.85
CA ALA A 82 -9.27 -0.76 12.93
C ALA A 82 -10.69 -0.45 12.40
N PHE A 83 -10.83 0.41 11.38
CA PHE A 83 -12.11 0.68 10.73
C PHE A 83 -12.70 -0.57 10.03
N LEU A 84 -11.86 -1.34 9.33
CA LEU A 84 -12.26 -2.60 8.69
C LEU A 84 -12.71 -3.64 9.74
N ASP A 85 -11.93 -3.81 10.80
CA ASP A 85 -12.13 -4.86 11.81
C ASP A 85 -13.27 -4.54 12.80
N THR A 86 -13.71 -3.28 12.86
CA THR A 86 -14.81 -2.85 13.73
C THR A 86 -16.08 -2.53 12.94
N THR A 87 -16.11 -1.38 12.28
CA THR A 87 -17.32 -0.82 11.67
C THR A 87 -17.76 -1.65 10.47
N VAL A 88 -16.80 -2.00 9.59
CA VAL A 88 -17.11 -2.77 8.39
C VAL A 88 -17.43 -4.22 8.75
N ALA A 89 -16.66 -4.83 9.66
CA ALA A 89 -16.95 -6.17 10.17
C ALA A 89 -18.37 -6.26 10.72
N ARG A 90 -18.78 -5.31 11.59
CA ARG A 90 -20.13 -5.30 12.14
C ARG A 90 -21.22 -5.12 11.08
N TYR A 91 -21.01 -4.26 10.09
CA TYR A 91 -21.92 -4.10 8.96
C TYR A 91 -22.08 -5.41 8.15
N VAL A 92 -20.97 -6.11 7.92
CA VAL A 92 -20.96 -7.38 7.19
C VAL A 92 -21.66 -8.48 7.98
N GLU A 93 -21.41 -8.58 9.29
CA GLU A 93 -22.10 -9.51 10.19
C GLU A 93 -23.62 -9.31 10.14
N LEU A 94 -24.10 -8.08 10.35
CA LEU A 94 -25.52 -7.74 10.25
C LEU A 94 -26.11 -8.08 8.88
N SER A 95 -25.35 -7.80 7.81
CA SER A 95 -25.78 -8.11 6.46
C SER A 95 -25.88 -9.62 6.21
N ASN A 96 -24.99 -10.41 6.82
CA ASN A 96 -25.03 -11.87 6.77
C ASN A 96 -26.19 -12.45 7.58
N GLU A 97 -26.52 -11.86 8.73
CA GLU A 97 -27.73 -12.20 9.51
C GLU A 97 -29.00 -11.97 8.69
N ILE A 98 -29.07 -10.89 7.90
CA ILE A 98 -30.18 -10.62 6.96
C ILE A 98 -30.17 -11.63 5.80
N GLY A 99 -29.00 -11.97 5.28
CA GLY A 99 -28.80 -12.93 4.21
C GLY A 99 -29.18 -12.43 2.81
N GLY A 100 -29.27 -13.37 1.87
CA GLY A 100 -29.76 -13.12 0.51
C GLY A 100 -28.91 -12.10 -0.28
N PRO A 101 -29.55 -11.25 -1.11
CA PRO A 101 -28.86 -10.22 -1.88
C PRO A 101 -28.11 -9.18 -1.02
N VAL A 102 -28.61 -8.90 0.20
CA VAL A 102 -28.00 -7.92 1.11
C VAL A 102 -26.63 -8.41 1.58
N ALA A 103 -26.55 -9.66 2.05
CA ALA A 103 -25.27 -10.29 2.39
C ALA A 103 -24.28 -10.25 1.23
N LYS A 104 -24.72 -10.64 0.02
CA LYS A 104 -23.88 -10.62 -1.19
C LYS A 104 -23.34 -9.22 -1.50
N GLN A 105 -24.18 -8.20 -1.41
CA GLN A 105 -23.77 -6.83 -1.69
C GLN A 105 -22.81 -6.29 -0.62
N ALA A 106 -22.99 -6.67 0.65
CA ALA A 106 -22.07 -6.33 1.72
C ALA A 106 -20.68 -6.95 1.53
N GLN A 107 -20.60 -8.18 0.99
CA GLN A 107 -19.31 -8.79 0.64
C GLN A 107 -18.58 -8.00 -0.46
N CYS A 108 -19.29 -7.41 -1.42
CA CYS A 108 -18.68 -6.51 -2.41
C CYS A 108 -18.05 -5.27 -1.77
N ILE A 109 -18.73 -4.67 -0.77
CA ILE A 109 -18.19 -3.54 0.00
C ILE A 109 -16.93 -3.95 0.76
N LEU A 110 -16.98 -5.06 1.49
CA LEU A 110 -15.83 -5.57 2.26
C LEU A 110 -14.63 -5.83 1.34
N TYR A 111 -14.86 -6.50 0.22
CA TYR A 111 -13.83 -6.72 -0.78
C TYR A 111 -13.25 -5.40 -1.30
N GLY A 112 -14.10 -4.44 -1.68
CA GLY A 112 -13.66 -3.13 -2.14
C GLY A 112 -12.81 -2.38 -1.11
N LEU A 113 -13.23 -2.36 0.15
CA LEU A 113 -12.48 -1.67 1.21
C LEU A 113 -11.14 -2.36 1.54
N ARG A 114 -11.08 -3.70 1.50
CA ARG A 114 -9.81 -4.43 1.64
C ARG A 114 -8.85 -4.15 0.49
N GLU A 115 -9.37 -4.08 -0.74
CA GLU A 115 -8.57 -3.68 -1.89
C GLU A 115 -8.10 -2.22 -1.78
N GLN A 116 -8.92 -1.31 -1.24
CA GLN A 116 -8.48 0.05 -0.95
C GLN A 116 -7.30 0.07 0.01
N ARG A 117 -7.35 -0.68 1.13
CA ARG A 117 -6.22 -0.83 2.05
C ARG A 117 -4.95 -1.27 1.31
N ASN A 118 -5.06 -2.33 0.50
CA ASN A 118 -3.93 -2.88 -0.26
C ASN A 118 -3.36 -1.85 -1.26
N ILE A 119 -4.23 -1.07 -1.91
CA ILE A 119 -3.82 0.00 -2.82
C ILE A 119 -3.09 1.10 -2.05
N ILE A 120 -3.63 1.56 -0.93
CA ILE A 120 -3.01 2.59 -0.06
C ILE A 120 -1.62 2.15 0.38
N GLU A 121 -1.47 0.89 0.80
CA GLU A 121 -0.16 0.35 1.17
C GLU A 121 0.81 0.34 -0.02
N LYS A 122 0.38 -0.11 -1.20
CA LYS A 122 1.21 -0.13 -2.41
C LYS A 122 1.65 1.27 -2.83
N ILE A 123 0.72 2.23 -2.89
CA ILE A 123 1.03 3.60 -3.30
C ILE A 123 1.90 4.33 -2.27
N SER A 124 1.87 3.95 -0.99
CA SER A 124 2.76 4.52 0.03
C SER A 124 4.24 4.19 -0.19
N LYS A 125 4.53 3.10 -0.92
CA LYS A 125 5.88 2.61 -1.20
C LYS A 125 6.47 3.12 -2.52
N ILE A 126 5.67 3.82 -3.33
CA ILE A 126 6.09 4.37 -4.62
C ILE A 126 5.90 5.89 -4.63
N SER A 127 6.80 6.61 -5.30
CA SER A 127 6.54 8.03 -5.60
C SER A 127 5.33 8.11 -6.53
N SER A 128 4.45 9.10 -6.30
CA SER A 128 3.15 9.33 -6.96
C SER A 128 2.91 8.51 -8.25
N PRO A 129 2.00 7.52 -8.25
CA PRO A 129 1.73 6.72 -9.43
C PRO A 129 1.21 7.61 -10.58
N ASP A 130 1.57 7.27 -11.81
CA ASP A 130 0.96 7.87 -13.00
C ASP A 130 -0.48 7.36 -13.16
N SER A 131 -1.27 8.05 -13.99
CA SER A 131 -2.70 7.76 -14.15
C SER A 131 -2.96 6.31 -14.55
N ASN A 132 -2.14 5.74 -15.46
CA ASN A 132 -2.35 4.37 -15.94
C ASN A 132 -2.10 3.34 -14.85
N THR A 133 -1.06 3.54 -14.03
CA THR A 133 -0.78 2.68 -12.88
C THR A 133 -1.90 2.77 -11.86
N LEU A 134 -2.39 3.99 -11.56
CA LEU A 134 -3.49 4.18 -10.62
C LEU A 134 -4.78 3.51 -11.12
N ASP A 135 -5.11 3.67 -12.40
CA ASP A 135 -6.27 3.04 -13.02
C ASP A 135 -6.18 1.50 -12.99
N SER A 136 -4.99 0.95 -13.20
CA SER A 136 -4.72 -0.49 -13.11
C SER A 136 -4.88 -1.01 -11.68
N LEU A 137 -4.34 -0.28 -10.70
CA LEU A 137 -4.49 -0.60 -9.28
C LEU A 137 -5.95 -0.55 -8.82
N CYS A 138 -6.76 0.35 -9.39
CA CYS A 138 -8.17 0.54 -9.03
C CYS A 138 -9.14 -0.38 -9.78
N GLN A 139 -8.68 -1.29 -10.65
CA GLN A 139 -9.56 -2.26 -11.33
C GLN A 139 -10.40 -3.11 -10.37
N PRO A 140 -9.84 -3.67 -9.27
CA PRO A 140 -10.61 -4.42 -8.29
C PRO A 140 -11.74 -3.60 -7.65
N LEU A 141 -11.51 -2.31 -7.41
CA LEU A 141 -12.53 -1.40 -6.89
C LEU A 141 -13.65 -1.19 -7.91
N THR A 142 -13.28 -0.99 -9.17
CA THR A 142 -14.24 -0.82 -10.28
C THR A 142 -15.14 -2.05 -10.40
N GLN A 143 -14.56 -3.25 -10.31
CA GLN A 143 -15.31 -4.51 -10.33
C GLN A 143 -16.23 -4.66 -9.11
N ALA A 144 -15.76 -4.32 -7.91
CA ALA A 144 -16.55 -4.35 -6.69
C ALA A 144 -17.78 -3.44 -6.80
N MET A 145 -17.57 -2.21 -7.26
CA MET A 145 -18.66 -1.24 -7.48
C MET A 145 -19.67 -1.74 -8.51
N ALA A 146 -19.19 -2.26 -9.66
CA ALA A 146 -20.05 -2.78 -10.71
C ALA A 146 -20.89 -3.97 -10.23
N THR A 147 -20.28 -4.88 -9.47
CA THR A 147 -20.98 -6.07 -8.94
C THR A 147 -22.04 -5.67 -7.92
N ALA A 148 -21.73 -4.73 -7.01
CA ALA A 148 -22.70 -4.23 -6.04
C ALA A 148 -23.91 -3.56 -6.71
N LYS A 149 -23.70 -2.81 -7.81
CA LYS A 149 -24.78 -2.24 -8.63
C LYS A 149 -25.59 -3.32 -9.36
N ALA A 150 -24.92 -4.29 -9.98
CA ALA A 150 -25.58 -5.39 -10.66
C ALA A 150 -26.47 -6.23 -9.72
N ILE A 151 -26.03 -6.44 -8.47
CA ILE A 151 -26.87 -7.10 -7.44
C ILE A 151 -28.15 -6.31 -7.21
N GLN A 152 -28.08 -4.99 -7.08
CA GLN A 152 -29.26 -4.15 -6.90
C GLN A 152 -30.19 -4.22 -8.13
N GLU A 153 -29.63 -4.08 -9.33
CA GLU A 153 -30.40 -4.08 -10.59
C GLU A 153 -31.09 -5.41 -10.86
N ALA A 154 -30.47 -6.53 -10.49
CA ALA A 154 -31.04 -7.87 -10.62
C ALA A 154 -32.16 -8.15 -9.60
N ASN A 155 -32.34 -7.29 -8.59
CA ASN A 155 -33.25 -7.52 -7.46
C ASN A 155 -34.32 -6.41 -7.31
N ARG A 156 -34.75 -5.79 -8.41
CA ARG A 156 -35.76 -4.69 -8.41
C ARG A 156 -37.08 -5.00 -7.70
N GLY A 157 -37.51 -6.25 -7.72
CA GLY A 157 -38.73 -6.70 -7.02
C GLY A 157 -38.51 -7.20 -5.59
N HIS A 158 -37.28 -7.15 -5.07
CA HIS A 158 -36.96 -7.73 -3.77
C HIS A 158 -37.47 -6.85 -2.62
N LYS A 159 -38.00 -7.47 -1.55
CA LYS A 159 -38.54 -6.75 -0.38
C LYS A 159 -37.55 -5.81 0.30
N LEU A 160 -36.25 -6.07 0.17
CA LEU A 160 -35.16 -5.23 0.72
C LEU A 160 -34.51 -4.33 -0.35
N TYR A 161 -35.19 -4.02 -1.44
CA TYR A 161 -34.63 -3.21 -2.53
C TYR A 161 -34.15 -1.82 -2.06
N ASN A 162 -34.79 -1.22 -1.05
CA ASN A 162 -34.32 0.04 -0.46
C ASN A 162 -32.94 -0.13 0.23
N HIS A 163 -32.65 -1.27 0.85
CA HIS A 163 -31.33 -1.55 1.41
C HIS A 163 -30.29 -1.65 0.29
N LEU A 164 -30.64 -2.38 -0.77
CA LEU A 164 -29.75 -2.56 -1.93
C LEU A 164 -29.46 -1.24 -2.64
N SER A 165 -30.46 -0.37 -2.73
CA SER A 165 -30.35 0.95 -3.37
C SER A 165 -29.55 1.93 -2.52
N CYS A 166 -29.69 1.89 -1.19
CA CYS A 166 -28.83 2.65 -0.29
C CYS A 166 -27.35 2.40 -0.55
N VAL A 167 -26.97 1.12 -0.69
CA VAL A 167 -25.58 0.75 -0.97
C VAL A 167 -25.20 1.11 -2.41
N ALA A 168 -26.04 0.80 -3.40
CA ALA A 168 -25.75 1.04 -4.81
C ALA A 168 -25.58 2.53 -5.17
N ASP A 169 -26.31 3.43 -4.50
CA ASP A 169 -26.19 4.87 -4.70
C ASP A 169 -24.93 5.45 -4.02
N GLY A 170 -24.52 4.87 -2.88
CA GLY A 170 -23.31 5.28 -2.16
C GLY A 170 -22.02 4.58 -2.62
N ILE A 171 -22.11 3.51 -3.41
CA ILE A 171 -20.99 2.60 -3.72
C ILE A 171 -19.78 3.29 -4.37
N LEU A 172 -20.04 4.40 -5.08
CA LEU A 172 -18.99 5.20 -5.70
C LEU A 172 -18.07 5.86 -4.66
N LEU A 173 -18.34 5.76 -3.36
CA LEU A 173 -17.38 6.14 -2.32
C LEU A 173 -16.03 5.45 -2.51
N LEU A 174 -16.02 4.23 -3.06
CA LEU A 174 -14.78 3.46 -3.28
C LEU A 174 -13.82 4.13 -4.28
N SER A 175 -14.28 5.10 -5.07
CA SER A 175 -13.43 5.82 -6.03
C SER A 175 -12.70 7.03 -5.46
N TRP A 176 -12.83 7.33 -4.15
CA TRP A 176 -12.21 8.53 -3.53
C TRP A 176 -10.69 8.61 -3.74
N ILE A 177 -10.01 7.46 -3.83
CA ILE A 177 -8.55 7.38 -4.06
C ILE A 177 -8.14 8.03 -5.39
N LYS A 178 -9.05 8.10 -6.37
CA LYS A 178 -8.82 8.74 -7.67
C LYS A 178 -9.03 10.27 -7.63
N ILE A 179 -9.52 10.81 -6.53
CA ILE A 179 -9.86 12.23 -6.39
C ILE A 179 -8.68 12.99 -5.80
N GLN A 180 -7.99 13.76 -6.65
CA GLN A 180 -6.80 14.53 -6.23
C GLN A 180 -7.14 15.70 -5.30
N MET A 181 -8.27 16.37 -5.54
CA MET A 181 -8.65 17.58 -4.82
C MET A 181 -9.82 17.30 -3.87
N ARG A 182 -9.58 17.46 -2.57
CA ARG A 182 -10.60 17.34 -1.51
C ARG A 182 -11.38 16.02 -1.58
N PRO A 183 -10.73 14.85 -1.45
CA PRO A 183 -11.38 13.54 -1.53
C PRO A 183 -12.52 13.35 -0.53
N PHE A 184 -12.45 14.00 0.65
CA PHE A 184 -13.53 13.97 1.64
C PHE A 184 -14.88 14.49 1.10
N ARG A 185 -14.88 15.49 0.20
CA ARG A 185 -16.12 16.00 -0.39
C ARG A 185 -16.82 14.99 -1.28
N HIS A 186 -16.04 14.15 -1.96
CA HIS A 186 -16.59 13.03 -2.72
C HIS A 186 -17.29 12.05 -1.78
N ILE A 187 -16.67 11.72 -0.65
CA ILE A 187 -17.27 10.85 0.37
C ILE A 187 -18.57 11.47 0.92
N ASP A 188 -18.58 12.75 1.25
CA ASP A 188 -19.77 13.47 1.73
C ASP A 188 -20.92 13.40 0.71
N GLN A 189 -20.62 13.61 -0.57
CA GLN A 189 -21.61 13.52 -1.64
C GLN A 189 -22.18 12.09 -1.77
N MET A 190 -21.32 11.07 -1.68
CA MET A 190 -21.78 9.67 -1.75
C MET A 190 -22.61 9.27 -0.53
N LEU A 191 -22.29 9.83 0.64
CA LEU A 191 -23.12 9.69 1.84
C LEU A 191 -24.49 10.34 1.65
N GLU A 192 -24.57 11.53 1.04
CA GLU A 192 -25.85 12.17 0.71
C GLU A 192 -26.70 11.32 -0.26
N CYS A 193 -26.08 10.74 -1.28
CA CYS A 193 -26.74 9.81 -2.19
C CYS A 193 -27.32 8.59 -1.42
N ALA A 194 -26.51 7.95 -0.58
CA ALA A 194 -26.93 6.80 0.22
C ALA A 194 -28.05 7.13 1.22
N LYS A 195 -28.00 8.31 1.85
CA LYS A 195 -28.97 8.76 2.86
C LYS A 195 -30.41 8.77 2.35
N TYR A 196 -30.64 9.03 1.06
CA TYR A 196 -32.00 9.03 0.51
C TYR A 196 -32.72 7.70 0.76
N PHE A 197 -32.09 6.59 0.39
CA PHE A 197 -32.64 5.26 0.65
C PHE A 197 -32.40 4.79 2.09
N GLY A 198 -31.31 5.20 2.73
CA GLY A 198 -31.06 4.93 4.15
C GLY A 198 -32.18 5.45 5.06
N ASN A 199 -32.68 6.66 4.80
CA ASN A 199 -33.80 7.24 5.54
C ASN A 199 -35.10 6.45 5.33
N LYS A 200 -35.35 5.91 4.13
CA LYS A 200 -36.49 5.04 3.86
C LYS A 200 -36.41 3.73 4.65
N VAL A 201 -35.23 3.10 4.65
CA VAL A 201 -34.98 1.88 5.44
C VAL A 201 -35.24 2.14 6.92
N GLN A 202 -34.70 3.23 7.47
CA GLN A 202 -34.96 3.60 8.86
C GLN A 202 -36.46 3.81 9.12
N ALA A 203 -37.17 4.51 8.25
CA ALA A 203 -38.61 4.71 8.40
C ALA A 203 -39.40 3.39 8.38
N GLU A 204 -39.04 2.45 7.51
CA GLU A 204 -39.70 1.14 7.35
C GLU A 204 -39.45 0.16 8.50
N HIS A 205 -38.36 0.35 9.24
CA HIS A 205 -37.90 -0.58 10.28
C HIS A 205 -37.86 0.02 11.70
N LYS A 206 -38.12 1.33 11.88
CA LYS A 206 -38.14 1.98 13.20
C LYS A 206 -39.13 1.42 14.22
N GLN A 207 -40.15 0.68 13.78
CA GLN A 207 -41.20 0.09 14.63
C GLN A 207 -41.26 -1.44 14.56
N LYS A 208 -40.23 -2.08 14.00
CA LYS A 208 -40.12 -3.55 13.91
C LYS A 208 -38.94 -4.02 14.74
#